data_AF-A0A8J9SRN0-F1
#
_entry.id   AF-A0A8J9SRN0-F1
#
_cell.length_a   1.000
_cell.length_b   1.000
_cell.length_c   1.000
_cell.angle_alpha   90.00
_cell.angle_beta   90.00
_cell.angle_gamma   90.00
#
_symmetry.space_group_name_H-M   'P 1'
#
loop_
_entity.id
_entity.type
_entity.pdbx_description
1 polymer ?
#
loop_
_entity_poly.entity_id
_entity_poly.type
_entity_poly.pdbx_seq_one_letter_code
_entity_poly.pdbx_strand_id
1 'polypeptide(L)'
;HRTILYGGIYMYPADAKSPKGKLRLLYEGIPMAMIIEQAGGVASTGFFNGKIQRVLDLVPDEIHAKCPIIMGGKRDVQVVFDQYKKAGIDAPTL
;
A
#
# COMPACT_ATOMS: atom_id res chain seq x y z
N HIS A 1 13.29 -1.39 4.33
CA HIS A 1 14.27 -2.33 4.94
C HIS A 1 13.92 -2.70 6.38
N ARG A 2 13.93 -1.76 7.34
CA ARG A 2 13.59 -2.04 8.75
C ARG A 2 12.28 -2.81 8.95
N THR A 3 11.22 -2.42 8.24
CA THR A 3 9.90 -3.07 8.31
C THR A 3 9.93 -4.55 7.94
N ILE A 4 10.82 -4.95 7.03
CA ILE A 4 10.99 -6.36 6.63
C ILE A 4 11.69 -7.14 7.73
N LEU A 5 12.72 -6.55 8.34
CA LEU A 5 13.55 -7.24 9.35
C LEU A 5 12.90 -7.31 10.74
N TYR A 6 12.24 -6.22 11.16
CA TYR A 6 11.76 -6.06 12.54
C TYR A 6 10.23 -6.09 12.63
N GLY A 7 9.53 -6.24 11.50
CA GLY A 7 8.09 -6.08 11.43
C GLY A 7 7.65 -4.62 11.57
N GLY A 8 6.35 -4.42 11.81
CA GLY A 8 5.71 -3.11 11.78
C GLY A 8 5.08 -2.79 10.42
N ILE A 9 4.81 -1.50 10.23
CA ILE A 9 4.19 -0.96 9.04
C ILE A 9 4.95 0.28 8.54
N TYR A 10 5.00 0.44 7.23
CA TYR A 10 5.43 1.65 6.53
C TYR A 10 4.24 2.18 5.71
N MET A 11 3.99 3.49 5.81
CA MET A 11 2.90 4.14 5.09
C MET A 11 3.35 5.44 4.47
N TYR A 12 2.91 5.65 3.24
CA TYR A 12 3.01 6.91 2.50
C TYR A 12 1.69 7.10 1.74
N PRO A 13 0.59 7.45 2.44
CA PRO A 13 -0.73 7.59 1.83
C PRO A 13 -0.78 8.81 0.90
N ALA A 14 -1.86 8.91 0.13
CA ALA A 14 -2.17 10.13 -0.61
C ALA A 14 -2.53 11.25 0.38
N ASP A 15 -2.17 12.48 0.03
CA ASP A 15 -2.51 13.67 0.79
C ASP A 15 -3.01 14.78 -0.15
N ALA A 16 -3.43 15.92 0.40
CA ALA A 16 -3.96 17.03 -0.39
C ALA A 16 -2.96 17.62 -1.40
N LYS A 17 -1.64 17.48 -1.16
CA LYS A 17 -0.58 17.98 -2.06
C LYS A 17 -0.22 16.95 -3.13
N SER A 18 -0.37 15.67 -2.81
CA SER A 18 -0.02 14.51 -3.63
C SER A 18 -1.21 13.53 -3.65
N PRO A 19 -2.29 13.86 -4.39
CA PRO A 19 -3.52 13.07 -4.38
C PRO A 19 -3.35 11.66 -4.98
N LYS A 20 -2.32 11.46 -5.80
CA LYS A 20 -1.90 10.14 -6.32
C LYS A 20 -0.76 9.51 -5.50
N GLY A 21 -0.46 10.03 -4.32
CA GLY A 21 0.76 9.69 -3.58
C GLY A 21 2.02 10.28 -4.20
N LYS A 22 3.16 10.00 -3.58
CA LYS A 22 4.47 10.59 -3.95
C LYS A 22 5.43 9.60 -4.58
N LEU A 23 5.36 8.34 -4.19
CA LEU A 23 6.27 7.29 -4.63
C LEU A 23 5.87 6.80 -6.02
N ARG A 24 6.85 6.46 -6.86
CA ARG A 24 6.63 5.96 -8.21
C ARG A 24 6.37 4.46 -8.21
N LEU A 25 5.37 4.06 -8.96
CA LEU A 25 4.89 2.69 -8.96
C LEU A 25 5.95 1.73 -9.51
N LEU A 26 6.51 2.01 -10.69
CA LEU A 26 7.35 1.04 -11.42
C LEU A 26 8.66 0.69 -10.71
N TYR A 27 9.34 1.67 -10.09
CA TYR A 27 10.70 1.49 -9.58
C TYR A 27 10.85 1.80 -8.09
N GLU A 28 9.77 2.16 -7.38
CA GLU A 28 9.76 2.26 -5.92
C GLU A 28 8.69 1.31 -5.34
N GLY A 29 7.46 1.38 -5.85
CA GLY A 29 6.32 0.64 -5.31
C GLY A 29 6.32 -0.85 -5.63
N ILE A 30 6.25 -1.23 -6.90
CA ILE A 30 6.17 -2.63 -7.35
C ILE A 30 7.35 -3.46 -6.84
N PRO A 31 8.63 -3.02 -6.93
CA PRO A 31 9.75 -3.81 -6.43
C PRO A 31 9.64 -4.06 -4.92
N MET A 32 9.26 -3.04 -4.14
CA MET A 32 9.11 -3.18 -2.69
C MET A 32 7.88 -4.03 -2.31
N ALA A 33 6.80 -3.91 -3.07
CA ALA A 33 5.60 -4.72 -2.90
C ALA A 33 5.92 -6.21 -3.09
N MET A 34 6.65 -6.54 -4.16
CA MET A 34 7.07 -7.91 -4.44
C MET A 34 7.91 -8.48 -3.30
N ILE A 35 8.89 -7.74 -2.80
CA ILE A 35 9.74 -8.19 -1.68
C ILE A 35 8.90 -8.42 -0.41
N ILE A 36 8.00 -7.48 -0.08
CA ILE A 36 7.20 -7.56 1.15
C ILE A 36 6.19 -8.70 1.10
N GLU A 37 5.50 -8.88 -0.03
CA GLU A 37 4.56 -9.99 -0.19
C GLU A 37 5.27 -11.34 -0.18
N GLN A 38 6.46 -11.47 -0.79
CA GLN A 38 7.27 -12.69 -0.72
C GLN A 38 7.79 -12.97 0.70
N ALA A 39 7.97 -11.93 1.53
CA ALA A 39 8.27 -12.07 2.95
C ALA A 39 7.03 -12.40 3.81
N GLY A 40 5.87 -12.65 3.20
CA GLY A 40 4.61 -12.95 3.90
C GLY A 40 3.87 -11.73 4.46
N GLY A 41 4.33 -10.52 4.13
CA GLY A 41 3.68 -9.27 4.46
C GLY A 41 2.57 -8.90 3.46
N VAL A 42 2.10 -7.66 3.57
CA VAL A 42 1.05 -7.10 2.72
C VAL A 42 1.52 -5.79 2.13
N ALA A 43 1.22 -5.58 0.85
CA ALA A 43 1.47 -4.35 0.13
C ALA A 43 0.18 -3.85 -0.55
N SER A 44 -0.37 -2.76 -0.05
CA SER A 44 -1.61 -2.16 -0.56
C SER A 44 -1.39 -0.70 -0.95
N THR A 45 -2.19 -0.22 -1.90
CA THR A 45 -2.31 1.21 -2.19
C THR A 45 -3.14 1.96 -1.15
N GLY A 46 -3.75 1.25 -0.18
CA GLY A 46 -4.86 1.80 0.61
C GLY A 46 -6.05 2.13 -0.30
N PHE A 47 -6.95 2.98 0.18
CA PHE A 47 -8.08 3.44 -0.62
C PHE A 47 -7.60 4.38 -1.73
N PHE A 48 -7.51 3.85 -2.95
CA PHE A 48 -7.02 4.55 -4.13
C PHE A 48 -7.80 4.11 -5.37
N ASN A 49 -8.12 5.06 -6.25
CA ASN A 49 -8.99 4.80 -7.41
C ASN A 49 -10.33 4.12 -7.04
N GLY A 50 -10.92 4.53 -5.92
CA GLY A 50 -12.25 4.08 -5.48
C GLY A 50 -12.29 2.71 -4.79
N LYS A 51 -11.15 2.05 -4.58
CA LYS A 51 -11.09 0.75 -3.90
C LYS A 51 -9.78 0.54 -3.15
N ILE A 52 -9.76 -0.44 -2.25
CA ILE A 52 -8.52 -0.94 -1.67
C ILE A 52 -8.01 -2.09 -2.54
N GLN A 53 -6.76 -2.00 -2.99
CA GLN A 53 -6.16 -3.02 -3.85
C GLN A 53 -4.68 -3.24 -3.50
N ARG A 54 -4.11 -4.31 -4.04
CA ARG A 54 -2.67 -4.62 -3.92
C ARG A 54 -1.87 -3.68 -4.81
N VAL A 55 -0.65 -3.36 -4.39
CA VAL A 55 0.27 -2.55 -5.20
C VAL A 55 0.62 -3.28 -6.50
N LEU A 56 0.74 -4.61 -6.46
CA LEU A 56 1.08 -5.43 -7.63
C LEU A 56 -0.06 -5.54 -8.67
N ASP A 57 -1.30 -5.27 -8.27
CA ASP A 57 -2.46 -5.32 -9.17
C ASP A 57 -2.73 -3.96 -9.86
N LEU A 58 -1.99 -2.91 -9.46
CA LEU A 58 -2.13 -1.58 -10.04
C LEU A 58 -1.42 -1.52 -11.40
N VAL A 59 -2.17 -1.25 -12.46
CA VAL A 59 -1.61 -1.00 -13.80
C VAL A 59 -1.21 0.49 -13.91
N PRO A 60 0.06 0.81 -14.20
CA PRO A 60 0.50 2.19 -14.37
C PRO A 60 -0.03 2.79 -15.68
N ASP A 61 -0.52 4.02 -15.63
CA ASP A 61 -0.88 4.80 -16.82
C ASP A 61 0.35 5.33 -17.58
N GLU A 62 1.46 5.56 -16.86
CA GLU A 62 2.71 6.14 -17.39
C GLU A 62 3.93 5.63 -16.62
N ILE A 63 5.13 5.81 -17.20
CA ILE A 63 6.39 5.32 -16.62
C ILE A 63 6.76 5.95 -15.26
N HIS A 64 6.25 7.15 -14.97
CA HIS A 64 6.47 7.86 -13.72
C HIS A 64 5.22 7.94 -12.84
N ALA A 65 4.23 7.06 -13.09
CA ALA A 65 2.99 7.02 -12.34
C ALA A 65 3.26 6.90 -10.85
N LYS A 66 2.59 7.74 -10.06
CA LYS A 66 2.71 7.76 -8.61
C LYS A 66 1.60 6.93 -7.97
N CYS A 67 1.90 6.35 -6.82
CA CYS A 67 0.91 5.65 -6.02
C CYS A 67 1.10 5.92 -4.52
N PRO A 68 0.01 5.91 -3.74
CA PRO A 68 0.08 5.73 -2.29
C PRO A 68 0.54 4.30 -1.96
N ILE A 69 1.24 4.15 -0.82
CA ILE A 69 1.78 2.87 -0.38
C ILE A 69 1.51 2.63 1.10
N ILE A 70 1.02 1.43 1.42
CA ILE A 70 0.84 0.90 2.77
C ILE A 70 1.41 -0.51 2.75
N MET A 71 2.46 -0.76 3.51
CA MET A 71 3.24 -1.99 3.43
C MET A 71 3.74 -2.45 4.80
N GLY A 72 3.65 -3.74 5.11
CA GLY A 72 4.19 -4.26 6.37
C GLY A 72 3.66 -5.64 6.74
N GLY A 73 3.78 -5.97 8.01
CA GLY A 73 3.23 -7.22 8.56
C GLY A 73 1.69 -7.20 8.55
N LYS A 74 1.08 -8.37 8.32
CA LYS A 74 -0.38 -8.53 8.25
C LYS A 74 -1.12 -7.92 9.43
N ARG A 75 -0.65 -8.18 10.65
CA ARG A 75 -1.22 -7.64 11.91
C ARG A 75 -1.33 -6.11 11.87
N ASP A 76 -0.26 -5.44 11.45
CA ASP A 76 -0.18 -3.97 11.52
C ASP A 76 -0.94 -3.33 10.36
N VAL A 77 -0.93 -3.95 9.17
CA VAL A 77 -1.74 -3.50 8.02
C VAL A 77 -3.25 -3.71 8.28
N GLN A 78 -3.64 -4.78 8.97
CA GLN A 78 -5.04 -5.04 9.34
C GLN A 78 -5.63 -3.89 10.17
N VAL A 79 -4.85 -3.30 11.08
CA VAL A 79 -5.29 -2.14 11.88
C VAL A 79 -5.72 -0.98 10.98
N VAL A 80 -5.01 -0.76 9.86
CA VAL A 80 -5.35 0.28 8.89
C VAL A 80 -6.63 -0.08 8.13
N PHE A 81 -6.75 -1.34 7.70
CA PHE A 81 -7.97 -1.82 7.03
C PHE A 81 -9.20 -1.74 7.92
N ASP A 82 -9.06 -1.96 9.22
CA ASP A 82 -10.14 -1.78 10.18
C ASP A 82 -10.57 -0.30 10.30
N GLN A 83 -9.65 0.66 10.17
CA GLN A 83 -10.02 2.07 10.10
C GLN A 83 -10.79 2.40 8.80
N TYR A 84 -10.39 1.81 7.67
CA TYR A 84 -11.16 1.94 6.44
C TYR A 84 -12.58 1.38 6.59
N LYS A 85 -12.73 0.18 7.19
CA LYS A 85 -14.05 -0.41 7.49
C LYS A 85 -14.90 0.50 8.37
N LYS A 86 -14.33 1.09 9.43
CA LYS A 86 -15.02 2.05 10.30
C LYS A 86 -15.48 3.31 9.55
N ALA A 87 -14.74 3.72 8.52
CA ALA A 87 -15.10 4.82 7.64
C ALA A 87 -16.12 4.42 6.54
N GLY A 88 -16.64 3.19 6.55
CA GLY A 88 -17.60 2.70 5.56
C GLY A 88 -16.97 2.29 4.23
N ILE A 89 -15.64 2.15 4.18
CA ILE A 89 -14.91 1.70 2.99
C ILE A 89 -14.73 0.18 3.06
N ASP A 90 -15.08 -0.51 1.97
CA ASP A 90 -14.85 -1.95 1.86
C ASP A 90 -13.36 -2.26 1.85
N ALA A 91 -12.93 -3.14 2.75
CA ALA A 91 -11.54 -3.53 2.93
C ALA A 91 -11.45 -5.04 3.16
N PRO A 92 -10.47 -5.72 2.57
CA PRO A 92 -10.30 -7.16 2.77
C PRO A 92 -9.91 -7.47 4.22
N THR A 93 -10.12 -8.73 4.62
CA THR A 93 -9.61 -9.28 5.88
C THR A 93 -8.36 -10.11 5.56
N LEU A 94 -7.25 -9.85 6.26
CA LEU A 94 -5.91 -10.39 5.99
C LEU A 94 -5.52 -11.61 6.81
#